data_AF-A0A166E4N5-F1
#
_entry.id   AF-A0A166E4N5-F1
#
_cell.length_a   1.000
_cell.length_b   1.000
_cell.length_c   1.000
_cell.angle_alpha   90.00
_cell.angle_beta   90.00
_cell.angle_gamma   90.00
#
_symmetry.space_group_name_H-M   'P 1'
#
loop_
_entity.id
_entity.type
_entity.pdbx_description
1 polymer ?
#
loop_
_entity_poly.entity_id
_entity_poly.type
_entity_poly.pdbx_seq_one_letter_code
_entity_poly.pdbx_strand_id
1 'polypeptide(L)'
;MFVRFAEEENNHVSGELPDIYWHKHIHPAGWPYYHHTRDKVTTTLDITDPRTYRDLQRHHRDHARRDSFAFPNNPSYEHYLDTFNTKWEISVDETGYRWINHAEALGGDKDQGLLEMLQEVTSPRRYEHTLERRRDYWAFLQAHPCHTVLPEYGEQHVQDVLTWCLADQTLFSTSTASFTVVQAERLLEILKSLPDPSTRPIEENMKSYSFSLRVWYTAAIARTIGTLSLSLSYSTSILD
;
A
#
# COMPACT_ATOMS: atom_id res chain seq x y z
N MET A 1 -6.93 -11.61 12.68
CA MET A 1 -6.55 -11.38 11.27
C MET A 1 -5.14 -11.93 11.05
N PHE A 2 -4.07 -11.31 11.53
CA PHE A 2 -2.70 -11.83 11.30
C PHE A 2 -2.23 -13.01 12.19
N VAL A 3 -2.71 -13.09 13.44
CA VAL A 3 -2.24 -14.11 14.41
C VAL A 3 -2.36 -15.55 13.86
N ARG A 4 -3.40 -15.82 13.06
CA ARG A 4 -3.63 -17.14 12.44
C ARG A 4 -2.66 -17.46 11.32
N PHE A 5 -2.16 -16.46 10.58
CA PHE A 5 -1.14 -16.67 9.55
C PHE A 5 0.19 -17.15 10.16
N ALA A 6 0.55 -16.60 11.33
CA ALA A 6 1.75 -16.98 12.07
C ALA A 6 1.60 -18.29 12.88
N GLU A 7 0.39 -18.82 12.98
CA GLU A 7 0.11 -20.12 13.58
C GLU A 7 0.30 -21.20 12.50
N GLU A 8 1.38 -21.98 12.64
CA GLU A 8 1.73 -23.09 11.73
C GLU A 8 0.58 -24.10 11.69
N GLU A 9 0.09 -24.48 10.51
CA GLU A 9 -0.32 -25.87 10.33
C GLU A 9 -0.30 -26.41 8.88
N ASN A 10 0.64 -27.36 8.72
CA ASN A 10 0.57 -28.69 8.11
C ASN A 10 -0.05 -28.92 6.72
N ASN A 11 0.81 -29.47 5.85
CA ASN A 11 0.56 -30.07 4.53
C ASN A 11 0.31 -29.09 3.39
N HIS A 12 1.28 -28.19 3.18
CA HIS A 12 1.37 -27.47 1.92
C HIS A 12 1.98 -28.36 0.82
N VAL A 13 1.26 -28.54 -0.30
CA VAL A 13 1.75 -29.27 -1.48
C VAL A 13 2.52 -28.32 -2.38
N SER A 14 3.72 -28.73 -2.78
CA SER A 14 4.58 -27.91 -3.65
C SER A 14 3.87 -27.54 -4.95
N GLY A 15 3.88 -26.26 -5.29
CA GLY A 15 3.29 -25.72 -6.53
C GLY A 15 1.80 -25.36 -6.43
N GLU A 16 1.14 -25.68 -5.32
CA GLU A 16 -0.23 -25.23 -5.03
C GLU A 16 -0.20 -23.98 -4.13
N LEU A 17 -1.36 -23.41 -3.82
CA LEU A 17 -1.48 -22.37 -2.79
C LEU A 17 -1.79 -23.02 -1.44
N PRO A 18 -1.32 -22.44 -0.31
CA PRO A 18 -1.48 -23.07 1.01
C PRO A 18 -2.92 -23.34 1.44
N ASP A 19 -3.86 -22.47 1.06
CA ASP A 19 -5.28 -22.65 1.29
C ASP A 19 -6.13 -21.88 0.25
N ILE A 20 -7.46 -22.01 0.37
CA ILE A 20 -8.43 -21.38 -0.55
C ILE A 20 -8.50 -19.86 -0.45
N TYR A 21 -7.90 -19.25 0.58
CA TYR A 21 -7.95 -17.82 0.83
C TYR A 21 -6.76 -17.09 0.24
N TRP A 22 -5.70 -17.81 -0.14
CA TRP A 22 -4.60 -17.26 -0.91
C TRP A 22 -5.00 -17.07 -2.37
N HIS A 23 -4.59 -15.94 -2.92
CA HIS A 23 -4.73 -15.63 -4.33
C HIS A 23 -3.39 -15.16 -4.88
N LYS A 24 -3.01 -15.73 -6.04
CA LYS A 24 -1.87 -15.27 -6.82
C LYS A 24 -2.30 -14.15 -7.75
N HIS A 25 -1.57 -13.05 -7.73
CA HIS A 25 -1.74 -11.93 -8.64
C HIS A 25 -0.48 -11.74 -9.47
N ILE A 26 -0.62 -11.21 -10.69
CA ILE A 26 0.50 -10.82 -11.54
C ILE A 26 0.54 -9.30 -11.58
N HIS A 27 1.61 -8.72 -11.02
CA HIS A 27 1.86 -7.29 -11.08
C HIS A 27 1.97 -6.84 -12.55
N PRO A 28 1.60 -5.60 -12.92
CA PRO A 28 1.70 -5.11 -14.30
C PRO A 28 3.09 -5.20 -14.95
N ALA A 29 4.15 -5.23 -14.14
CA ALA A 29 5.54 -5.47 -14.58
C ALA A 29 5.91 -6.97 -14.75
N GLY A 30 4.95 -7.89 -14.58
CA GLY A 30 5.09 -9.31 -14.90
C GLY A 30 5.49 -10.25 -13.77
N TRP A 31 5.79 -9.73 -12.57
CA TRP A 31 6.18 -10.55 -11.43
C TRP A 31 4.96 -10.93 -10.55
N PRO A 32 4.96 -12.12 -9.91
CA PRO A 32 3.85 -12.56 -9.08
C PRO A 32 3.93 -12.02 -7.65
N TYR A 33 2.77 -11.86 -7.01
CA TYR A 33 2.65 -11.68 -5.56
C TYR A 33 1.39 -12.39 -5.06
N TYR A 34 1.28 -12.53 -3.74
CA TYR A 34 0.25 -13.34 -3.11
C TYR A 34 -0.50 -12.51 -2.07
N HIS A 35 -1.83 -12.67 -2.04
CA HIS A 35 -2.70 -12.02 -1.08
C HIS A 35 -3.64 -13.03 -0.41
N HIS A 36 -3.71 -13.00 0.91
CA HIS A 36 -4.60 -13.82 1.72
C HIS A 36 -5.87 -13.02 2.08
N THR A 37 -7.01 -13.34 1.47
CA THR A 37 -8.24 -12.52 1.58
C THR A 37 -8.86 -12.48 2.97
N ARG A 38 -8.81 -13.60 3.70
CA ARG A 38 -9.31 -13.70 5.10
C ARG A 38 -8.41 -12.98 6.10
N ASP A 39 -7.12 -13.25 6.04
CA ASP A 39 -6.15 -12.79 7.04
C ASP A 39 -5.44 -11.47 6.63
N LYS A 40 -5.80 -10.93 5.46
CA LYS A 40 -5.31 -9.65 4.90
C LYS A 40 -3.78 -9.55 4.90
N VAL A 41 -3.14 -10.63 4.46
CA VAL A 41 -1.68 -10.73 4.39
C VAL A 41 -1.25 -10.65 2.93
N THR A 42 -0.29 -9.80 2.64
CA THR A 42 0.26 -9.62 1.30
C THR A 42 1.76 -9.88 1.30
N THR A 43 2.26 -10.69 0.36
CA THR A 43 3.69 -11.01 0.25
C THR A 43 4.12 -11.21 -1.20
N THR A 44 5.39 -10.92 -1.48
CA THR A 44 6.03 -11.18 -2.78
C THR A 44 6.81 -12.50 -2.80
N LEU A 45 6.97 -13.14 -1.65
CA LEU A 45 7.66 -14.43 -1.54
C LEU A 45 6.81 -15.54 -2.14
N ASP A 46 7.48 -16.52 -2.76
CA ASP A 46 6.79 -17.66 -3.38
C ASP A 46 6.25 -18.64 -2.34
N ILE A 47 5.03 -18.38 -1.88
CA ILE A 47 4.33 -19.26 -0.93
C ILE A 47 3.90 -20.59 -1.54
N THR A 48 4.07 -20.79 -2.85
CA THR A 48 3.84 -22.10 -3.47
C THR A 48 4.96 -23.09 -3.16
N ASP A 49 6.13 -22.61 -2.72
CA ASP A 49 7.17 -23.42 -2.10
C ASP A 49 6.86 -23.61 -0.60
N PRO A 50 6.61 -24.86 -0.14
CA PRO A 50 6.39 -25.16 1.26
C PRO A 50 7.53 -24.76 2.19
N ARG A 51 8.77 -24.65 1.71
CA ARG A 51 9.89 -24.19 2.54
C ARG A 51 9.80 -22.68 2.76
N THR A 52 9.72 -21.89 1.69
CA THR A 52 9.56 -20.44 1.75
C THR A 52 8.36 -20.04 2.60
N TYR A 53 7.21 -20.70 2.43
CA TYR A 53 6.02 -20.41 3.23
C TYR A 53 6.24 -20.67 4.72
N ARG A 54 6.84 -21.82 5.08
CA ARG A 54 7.16 -22.16 6.48
C ARG A 54 8.17 -21.20 7.09
N ASP A 55 9.20 -20.83 6.34
CA ASP A 55 10.24 -19.92 6.83
C ASP A 55 9.67 -18.52 7.09
N LEU A 56 8.77 -18.04 6.21
CA LEU A 56 8.03 -16.79 6.41
C LEU A 56 7.15 -16.84 7.67
N GLN A 57 6.36 -17.91 7.84
CA GLN A 57 5.51 -18.08 9.04
C GLN A 57 6.35 -18.11 10.32
N ARG A 58 7.47 -18.84 10.31
CA ARG A 58 8.42 -18.93 11.43
C ARG A 58 9.04 -17.59 11.75
N HIS A 59 9.51 -16.86 10.74
CA HIS A 59 10.11 -15.55 10.91
C HIS A 59 9.18 -14.63 11.70
N HIS A 60 7.92 -14.51 11.29
CA HIS A 60 6.96 -13.64 11.96
C HIS A 60 6.44 -14.18 13.28
N ARG A 61 6.35 -15.51 13.46
CA ARG A 61 6.00 -16.09 14.75
C ARG A 61 7.06 -15.82 15.82
N ASP A 62 8.32 -15.96 15.45
CA ASP A 62 9.43 -15.95 16.41
C ASP A 62 9.91 -14.51 16.70
N HIS A 63 9.84 -13.60 15.72
CA HIS A 63 10.32 -12.21 15.85
C HIS A 63 9.23 -11.23 16.28
N ALA A 64 7.96 -11.51 15.96
CA ALA A 64 6.90 -10.64 16.42
C ALA A 64 6.39 -11.10 17.79
N ARG A 65 6.29 -10.16 18.72
CA ARG A 65 5.56 -10.42 19.96
C ARG A 65 4.11 -10.71 19.56
N ARG A 66 3.50 -11.77 20.10
CA ARG A 66 2.09 -12.12 19.81
C ARG A 66 1.15 -10.91 19.97
N ASP A 67 1.47 -10.03 20.92
CA ASP A 67 0.74 -8.80 21.20
C ASP A 67 0.91 -7.72 20.12
N SER A 68 1.95 -7.77 19.30
CA SER A 68 2.20 -6.81 18.21
C SER A 68 1.11 -6.84 17.13
N PHE A 69 0.34 -7.93 17.04
CA PHE A 69 -0.74 -8.07 16.05
C PHE A 69 -2.14 -8.16 16.65
N ALA A 70 -2.23 -8.21 17.98
CA ALA A 70 -3.50 -8.30 18.65
C ALA A 70 -4.19 -6.93 18.63
N PHE A 71 -5.45 -6.89 18.20
CA PHE A 71 -6.24 -5.69 18.34
C PHE A 71 -6.41 -5.38 19.84
N PRO A 72 -6.13 -4.15 20.29
CA PRO A 72 -6.14 -3.84 21.71
C PRO A 72 -7.54 -4.00 22.30
N ASN A 73 -7.63 -4.74 23.41
CA ASN A 73 -8.86 -4.85 24.20
C ASN A 73 -9.01 -3.60 25.08
N ASN A 74 -9.35 -2.47 24.45
CA ASN A 74 -9.52 -1.19 25.11
C ASN A 74 -10.72 -0.45 24.48
N PRO A 75 -11.70 0.00 25.30
CA PRO A 75 -12.90 0.71 24.83
C PRO A 75 -12.60 1.91 23.92
N SER A 76 -11.46 2.58 24.10
CA SER A 76 -11.05 3.72 23.26
C SER A 76 -10.76 3.35 21.80
N TYR A 77 -10.57 2.06 21.49
CA TYR A 77 -10.32 1.59 20.12
C TYR A 77 -11.47 0.77 19.53
N GLU A 78 -12.53 0.49 20.29
CA GLU A 78 -13.63 -0.39 19.82
C GLU A 78 -14.28 0.12 18.52
N HIS A 79 -14.44 1.44 18.35
CA HIS A 79 -15.01 2.02 17.14
C HIS A 79 -14.13 1.88 15.90
N TYR A 80 -12.83 1.59 16.07
CA TYR A 80 -11.92 1.30 14.95
C TYR A 80 -11.93 -0.17 14.52
N LEU A 81 -12.59 -1.07 15.28
CA LEU A 81 -12.55 -2.50 14.99
C LEU A 81 -13.12 -2.84 13.61
N ASP A 82 -14.23 -2.20 13.21
CA ASP A 82 -14.83 -2.41 11.90
C ASP A 82 -13.89 -1.94 10.77
N THR A 83 -13.32 -0.73 10.91
CA THR A 83 -12.34 -0.20 9.97
C THR A 83 -11.10 -1.08 9.90
N PHE A 84 -10.60 -1.58 11.03
CA PHE A 84 -9.48 -2.51 11.08
C PHE A 84 -9.80 -3.80 10.31
N ASN A 85 -10.97 -4.40 10.53
CA ASN A 85 -11.34 -5.64 9.86
C ASN A 85 -11.61 -5.48 8.35
N THR A 86 -11.89 -4.27 7.86
CA THR A 86 -12.33 -4.04 6.47
C THR A 86 -11.35 -3.24 5.62
N LYS A 87 -10.52 -2.40 6.23
CA LYS A 87 -9.65 -1.41 5.56
C LYS A 87 -8.19 -1.53 5.93
N TRP A 88 -7.81 -2.53 6.73
CA TRP A 88 -6.41 -2.76 7.08
C TRP A 88 -5.89 -4.06 6.48
N GLU A 89 -4.61 -4.05 6.15
CA GLU A 89 -3.86 -5.23 5.76
C GLU A 89 -2.42 -5.14 6.27
N ILE A 90 -1.68 -6.23 6.10
CA ILE A 90 -0.28 -6.32 6.50
C ILE A 90 0.54 -6.90 5.36
N SER A 91 1.60 -6.18 5.00
CA SER A 91 2.60 -6.65 4.06
C SER A 91 3.71 -7.35 4.84
N VAL A 92 4.13 -8.52 4.38
CA VAL A 92 5.15 -9.35 5.03
C VAL A 92 6.20 -9.83 4.04
N ASP A 93 7.45 -9.85 4.49
CA ASP A 93 8.58 -10.46 3.80
C ASP A 93 9.59 -11.04 4.79
N GLU A 94 10.71 -11.55 4.29
CA GLU A 94 11.79 -12.13 5.10
C GLU A 94 12.53 -11.10 5.98
N THR A 95 12.30 -9.81 5.72
CA THR A 95 12.98 -8.71 6.40
C THR A 95 12.13 -8.13 7.52
N GLY A 96 10.81 -8.32 7.51
CA GLY A 96 9.89 -7.78 8.50
C GLY A 96 8.48 -7.60 7.96
N TYR A 97 7.68 -6.78 8.65
CA TYR A 97 6.30 -6.52 8.27
C TYR A 97 5.93 -5.04 8.32
N ARG A 98 4.80 -4.69 7.68
CA ARG A 98 4.26 -3.33 7.68
C ARG A 98 2.73 -3.34 7.64
N TRP A 99 2.11 -2.56 8.52
CA TRP A 99 0.67 -2.30 8.49
C TRP A 99 0.30 -1.34 7.37
N ILE A 100 -0.82 -1.59 6.70
CA ILE A 100 -1.36 -0.72 5.65
C ILE A 100 -2.80 -0.37 6.05
N ASN A 101 -3.07 0.91 6.22
CA ASN A 101 -4.40 1.45 6.50
C ASN A 101 -4.95 2.13 5.24
N HIS A 102 -5.86 1.47 4.55
CA HIS A 102 -6.50 2.01 3.35
C HIS A 102 -7.55 3.08 3.62
N ALA A 103 -8.09 3.17 4.84
CA ALA A 103 -9.08 4.20 5.17
C ALA A 103 -8.42 5.59 5.17
N GLU A 104 -7.21 5.68 5.71
CA GLU A 104 -6.46 6.95 5.86
C GLU A 104 -5.33 7.12 4.84
N ALA A 105 -5.12 6.12 3.97
CA ALA A 105 -4.00 6.03 3.02
C ALA A 105 -2.63 6.14 3.70
N LEU A 106 -2.41 5.35 4.76
CA LEU A 106 -1.17 5.35 5.57
C LEU A 106 -0.54 3.96 5.60
N GLY A 107 0.78 3.89 5.35
CA GLY A 107 1.60 2.70 5.56
C GLY A 107 2.41 2.89 6.82
N GLY A 108 2.38 1.93 7.73
CA GLY A 108 3.10 1.93 9.01
C GLY A 108 4.62 1.90 8.85
N ASP A 109 5.32 2.09 9.97
CA ASP A 109 6.75 1.82 9.98
C ASP A 109 7.01 0.31 9.93
N LYS A 110 8.25 -0.05 9.57
CA LYS A 110 8.65 -1.45 9.51
C LYS A 110 8.69 -2.04 10.93
N ASP A 111 8.11 -3.23 11.09
CA ASP A 111 8.00 -3.99 12.34
C ASP A 111 7.27 -3.24 13.47
N GLN A 112 6.48 -2.22 13.11
CA GLN A 112 5.68 -1.43 14.04
C GLN A 112 4.54 -2.25 14.64
N GLY A 113 4.30 -2.16 15.94
CA GLY A 113 3.17 -2.84 16.57
C GLY A 113 1.81 -2.25 16.16
N LEU A 114 0.75 -3.06 16.17
CA LEU A 114 -0.61 -2.58 15.84
C LEU A 114 -1.08 -1.47 16.80
N LEU A 115 -0.83 -1.63 18.10
CA LEU A 115 -1.20 -0.62 19.09
C LEU A 115 -0.49 0.72 18.83
N GLU A 116 0.78 0.68 18.48
CA GLU A 116 1.57 1.87 18.16
C GLU A 116 1.02 2.57 16.90
N MET A 117 0.73 1.80 15.85
CA MET A 117 0.09 2.32 14.63
C MET A 117 -1.30 2.93 14.94
N LEU A 118 -2.11 2.29 15.79
CA LEU A 118 -3.41 2.83 16.20
C LEU A 118 -3.27 4.12 17.01
N GLN A 119 -2.31 4.19 17.94
CA GLN A 119 -2.03 5.41 18.71
C GLN A 119 -1.66 6.57 17.80
N GLU A 120 -0.88 6.33 16.75
CA GLU A 120 -0.51 7.36 15.77
C GLU A 120 -1.70 7.82 14.92
N VAL A 121 -2.49 6.88 14.39
CA VAL A 121 -3.68 7.20 13.58
C VAL A 121 -4.71 8.00 14.39
N THR A 122 -4.79 7.74 15.69
CA THR A 122 -5.71 8.43 16.62
C THR A 122 -5.12 9.68 17.26
N SER A 123 -3.82 9.91 17.12
CA SER A 123 -3.13 11.02 17.75
C SER A 123 -3.60 12.36 17.18
N PRO A 124 -3.81 13.39 18.02
CA PRO A 124 -3.99 14.76 17.56
C PRO A 124 -2.81 15.28 16.73
N ARG A 125 -1.62 14.69 16.90
CA ARG A 125 -0.38 15.01 16.18
C ARG A 125 -0.12 14.13 14.94
N ARG A 126 -1.13 13.41 14.45
CA ARG A 126 -1.03 12.51 13.28
C ARG A 126 -0.32 13.10 12.04
N TYR A 127 -0.26 14.43 11.94
CA TYR A 127 0.34 15.15 10.81
C TYR A 127 1.88 15.15 10.79
N GLU A 128 2.58 14.92 11.91
CA GLU A 128 4.05 15.07 12.00
C GLU A 128 4.84 14.06 11.14
N HIS A 129 4.26 12.88 10.83
CA HIS A 129 4.86 11.85 9.96
C HIS A 129 3.94 11.45 8.78
N THR A 130 2.92 12.27 8.50
CA THR A 130 1.91 11.91 7.48
C THR A 130 2.53 11.74 6.09
N LEU A 131 3.59 12.49 5.75
CA LEU A 131 4.19 12.42 4.42
C LEU A 131 4.95 11.11 4.19
N GLU A 132 5.80 10.68 5.13
CA GLU A 132 6.49 9.39 5.05
C GLU A 132 5.52 8.22 4.99
N ARG A 133 4.49 8.25 5.85
CA ARG A 133 3.48 7.20 5.95
C ARG A 133 2.60 7.13 4.70
N ARG A 134 2.25 8.28 4.11
CA ARG A 134 1.55 8.32 2.81
C ARG A 134 2.43 7.81 1.68
N ARG A 135 3.71 8.22 1.63
CA ARG A 135 4.67 7.68 0.64
C ARG A 135 4.72 6.16 0.72
N ASP A 136 4.79 5.62 1.93
CA ASP A 136 4.88 4.17 2.17
C ASP A 136 3.60 3.43 1.81
N TYR A 137 2.43 4.03 2.06
CA TYR A 137 1.14 3.54 1.55
C TYR A 137 1.12 3.46 0.01
N TRP A 138 1.53 4.54 -0.67
CA TRP A 138 1.56 4.57 -2.13
C TRP A 138 2.60 3.60 -2.71
N ALA A 139 3.73 3.42 -2.03
CA ALA A 139 4.71 2.40 -2.40
C ALA A 139 4.12 0.99 -2.30
N PHE A 140 3.32 0.72 -1.27
CA PHE A 140 2.61 -0.55 -1.13
C PHE A 140 1.58 -0.75 -2.27
N LEU A 141 0.73 0.23 -2.56
CA LEU A 141 -0.26 0.12 -3.65
C LEU A 141 0.42 -0.05 -5.01
N GLN A 142 1.55 0.63 -5.23
CA GLN A 142 2.33 0.47 -6.45
C GLN A 142 2.88 -0.96 -6.57
N ALA A 143 3.31 -1.58 -5.46
CA ALA A 143 3.81 -2.94 -5.45
C ALA A 143 2.70 -4.00 -5.60
N HIS A 144 1.48 -3.73 -5.14
CA HIS A 144 0.42 -4.75 -5.09
C HIS A 144 -0.93 -4.30 -5.69
N PRO A 145 -0.95 -3.77 -6.92
CA PRO A 145 -2.09 -2.99 -7.43
C PRO A 145 -3.32 -3.82 -7.80
N CYS A 146 -3.20 -5.15 -7.93
CA CYS A 146 -4.23 -5.98 -8.54
C CYS A 146 -5.34 -6.43 -7.58
N HIS A 147 -5.12 -6.30 -6.27
CA HIS A 147 -6.05 -6.77 -5.24
C HIS A 147 -6.60 -5.63 -4.37
N THR A 148 -6.05 -4.44 -4.54
CA THR A 148 -6.38 -3.23 -3.79
C THR A 148 -7.11 -2.25 -4.68
N VAL A 149 -8.09 -1.55 -4.12
CA VAL A 149 -8.71 -0.40 -4.79
C VAL A 149 -7.98 0.89 -4.44
N LEU A 150 -8.07 1.88 -5.31
CA LEU A 150 -7.60 3.23 -4.96
C LEU A 150 -8.40 3.77 -3.77
N PRO A 151 -7.75 4.54 -2.86
CA PRO A 151 -8.48 5.24 -1.83
C PRO A 151 -9.42 6.27 -2.46
N GLU A 152 -10.44 6.68 -1.71
CA GLU A 152 -11.39 7.67 -2.15
C GLU A 152 -10.67 8.96 -2.56
N TYR A 153 -11.02 9.50 -3.73
CA TYR A 153 -10.39 10.68 -4.33
C TYR A 153 -8.88 10.56 -4.63
N GLY A 154 -8.27 9.37 -4.50
CA GLY A 154 -6.82 9.20 -4.70
C GLY A 154 -6.35 9.58 -6.10
N GLU A 155 -7.11 9.20 -7.14
CA GLU A 155 -6.80 9.58 -8.52
C GLU A 155 -7.01 11.08 -8.76
N GLN A 156 -8.10 11.65 -8.24
CA GLN A 156 -8.39 13.08 -8.37
C GLN A 156 -7.29 13.91 -7.72
N HIS A 157 -6.83 13.54 -6.53
CA HIS A 157 -5.73 14.20 -5.85
C HIS A 157 -4.45 14.22 -6.70
N VAL A 158 -4.11 13.10 -7.35
CA VAL A 158 -2.96 13.04 -8.26
C VAL A 158 -3.14 13.97 -9.46
N GLN A 159 -4.33 13.99 -10.06
CA GLN A 159 -4.64 14.89 -11.18
C GLN A 159 -4.55 16.37 -10.78
N ASP A 160 -5.03 16.72 -9.58
CA ASP A 160 -4.97 18.07 -9.04
C ASP A 160 -3.52 18.52 -8.82
N VAL A 161 -2.66 17.66 -8.27
CA VAL A 161 -1.23 17.96 -8.07
C VAL A 161 -0.51 18.12 -9.40
N LEU A 162 -0.77 17.26 -10.39
CA LEU A 162 -0.18 17.42 -11.73
C LEU A 162 -0.63 18.73 -12.39
N THR A 163 -1.90 19.09 -12.25
CA THR A 163 -2.45 20.37 -12.74
C THR A 163 -1.80 21.55 -12.03
N TRP A 164 -1.60 21.45 -10.72
CA TRP A 164 -0.86 22.45 -9.95
C TRP A 164 0.59 22.60 -10.42
N CYS A 165 1.29 21.50 -10.74
CA CYS A 165 2.65 21.56 -11.29
C CYS A 165 2.71 22.38 -12.59
N LEU A 166 1.69 22.24 -13.46
CA LEU A 166 1.59 23.05 -14.69
C LEU A 166 1.36 24.53 -14.38
N ALA A 167 0.45 24.82 -13.45
CA ALA A 167 0.14 26.19 -13.05
C ALA A 167 1.35 26.88 -12.39
N ASP A 168 2.04 26.19 -11.47
CA ASP A 168 3.20 26.71 -10.74
C ASP A 168 4.32 27.17 -11.70
N GLN A 169 4.67 26.33 -12.67
CA GLN A 169 5.71 26.63 -13.65
C GLN A 169 5.30 27.66 -14.71
N THR A 170 4.00 27.88 -14.90
CA THR A 170 3.48 28.89 -15.83
C THR A 170 3.40 30.26 -15.16
N LEU A 171 3.03 30.29 -13.88
CA LEU A 171 2.73 31.53 -13.15
C LEU A 171 3.94 32.10 -12.40
N PHE A 172 4.90 31.26 -11.98
CA PHE A 172 6.02 31.69 -11.15
C PHE A 172 7.37 31.52 -11.86
N SER A 173 8.32 32.40 -11.56
CA SER A 173 9.68 32.36 -12.12
C SER A 173 10.58 31.30 -11.47
N THR A 174 10.20 30.85 -10.27
CA THR A 174 10.84 29.77 -9.51
C THR A 174 9.76 28.76 -9.15
N SER A 175 10.03 27.48 -9.39
CA SER A 175 9.06 26.42 -9.19
C SER A 175 9.47 25.49 -8.06
N THR A 176 8.48 24.99 -7.31
CA THR A 176 8.64 23.90 -6.34
C THR A 176 7.90 22.63 -6.79
N ALA A 177 7.52 22.58 -8.07
CA ALA A 177 6.76 21.50 -8.64
C ALA A 177 7.52 20.16 -8.62
N SER A 178 6.78 19.08 -8.35
CA SER A 178 7.33 17.72 -8.34
C SER A 178 7.67 17.20 -9.74
N PHE A 179 7.09 17.78 -10.78
CA PHE A 179 7.27 17.36 -12.17
C PHE A 179 7.46 18.58 -13.07
N THR A 180 8.26 18.44 -14.12
CA THR A 180 8.33 19.43 -15.20
C THR A 180 7.00 19.52 -15.95
N VAL A 181 6.75 20.62 -16.67
CA VAL A 181 5.55 20.80 -17.51
C VAL A 181 5.30 19.60 -18.43
N VAL A 182 6.32 19.19 -19.19
CA VAL A 182 6.22 18.07 -20.14
C VAL A 182 5.89 16.74 -19.43
N GLN A 183 6.48 16.50 -18.26
CA GLN A 183 6.18 15.31 -17.47
C GLN A 183 4.73 15.34 -16.96
N ALA A 184 4.28 16.47 -16.41
CA ALA A 184 2.93 16.58 -15.86
C ALA A 184 1.85 16.45 -16.95
N GLU A 185 2.05 17.06 -18.12
CA GLU A 185 1.18 16.89 -19.29
C GLU A 185 1.09 15.43 -19.71
N ARG A 186 2.24 14.75 -19.84
CA ARG A 186 2.28 13.35 -20.27
C ARG A 186 1.65 12.40 -19.26
N LEU A 187 1.86 12.64 -17.96
CA LEU A 187 1.25 11.84 -16.90
C LEU A 187 -0.28 12.03 -16.85
N LEU A 188 -0.77 13.27 -17.02
CA LEU A 188 -2.20 13.54 -17.14
C LEU A 188 -2.82 12.87 -18.37
N GLU A 189 -2.14 12.91 -19.51
CA GLU A 189 -2.57 12.22 -20.73
C GLU A 189 -2.67 10.71 -20.50
N ILE A 190 -1.65 10.11 -19.88
CA ILE A 190 -1.66 8.67 -19.53
C ILE A 190 -2.88 8.36 -18.66
N LEU A 191 -3.09 9.06 -17.54
CA LEU A 191 -4.21 8.82 -16.63
C LEU A 191 -5.57 8.93 -17.33
N LYS A 192 -5.76 9.94 -18.20
CA LYS A 192 -6.98 10.14 -18.97
C LYS A 192 -7.19 9.07 -20.06
N SER A 193 -6.10 8.54 -20.62
CA SER A 193 -6.14 7.50 -21.66
C SER A 193 -6.43 6.11 -21.10
N LEU A 194 -6.26 5.90 -19.79
CA LEU A 194 -6.58 4.62 -19.15
C LEU A 194 -8.08 4.36 -19.30
N PRO A 195 -8.48 3.19 -19.79
CA PRO A 195 -9.90 2.87 -19.93
C PRO A 195 -10.59 2.87 -18.57
N ASP A 196 -11.86 3.24 -18.56
CA ASP A 196 -12.70 3.09 -17.39
C ASP A 196 -12.87 1.58 -17.11
N PRO A 197 -12.43 1.08 -15.94
CA PRO A 197 -12.57 -0.34 -15.58
C PRO A 197 -14.01 -0.87 -15.71
N SER A 198 -15.01 0.00 -15.53
CA SER A 198 -16.43 -0.36 -15.63
C SER A 198 -16.87 -0.66 -17.08
N THR A 199 -16.17 -0.09 -18.07
CA THR A 199 -16.53 -0.14 -19.50
C THR A 199 -15.88 -1.29 -20.26
N ARG A 200 -14.93 -2.02 -19.67
CA ARG A 200 -14.25 -3.13 -20.36
C ARG A 200 -15.15 -4.38 -20.47
N PRO A 201 -14.93 -5.24 -21.50
CA PRO A 201 -15.61 -6.54 -21.59
C PRO A 201 -15.31 -7.41 -20.36
N ILE A 202 -16.27 -8.23 -19.92
CA ILE A 202 -16.16 -9.15 -18.77
C ILE A 202 -15.33 -10.39 -19.16
N GLU A 203 -14.15 -10.20 -19.72
CA GLU A 203 -13.12 -11.21 -19.54
C GLU A 203 -12.45 -10.88 -18.21
N GLU A 204 -12.62 -11.73 -17.20
CA GLU A 204 -12.16 -11.49 -15.81
C GLU A 204 -10.70 -11.01 -15.76
N ASN A 205 -9.86 -11.58 -16.61
CA ASN A 205 -8.44 -11.24 -16.72
C ASN A 205 -8.19 -9.82 -17.28
N MET A 206 -9.01 -9.35 -18.22
CA MET A 206 -8.81 -8.04 -18.87
C MET A 206 -9.34 -6.86 -18.03
N LYS A 207 -10.42 -7.07 -17.26
CA LYS A 207 -10.95 -6.09 -16.29
C LYS A 207 -10.00 -5.88 -15.13
N SER A 208 -9.53 -7.00 -14.55
CA SER A 208 -8.54 -6.98 -13.47
C SER A 208 -7.26 -6.24 -13.89
N TYR A 209 -6.80 -6.45 -15.12
CA TYR A 209 -5.60 -5.79 -15.62
C TYR A 209 -5.76 -4.26 -15.81
N SER A 210 -6.88 -3.76 -16.35
CA SER A 210 -7.12 -2.31 -16.44
C SER A 210 -7.17 -1.63 -15.08
N PHE A 211 -7.83 -2.30 -14.13
CA PHE A 211 -7.95 -1.79 -12.77
C PHE A 211 -6.57 -1.70 -12.12
N SER A 212 -5.78 -2.77 -12.26
CA SER A 212 -4.41 -2.84 -11.75
C SER A 212 -3.51 -1.76 -12.34
N LEU A 213 -3.58 -1.50 -13.65
CA LEU A 213 -2.80 -0.42 -14.28
C LEU A 213 -3.17 0.95 -13.72
N ARG A 214 -4.46 1.23 -13.52
CA ARG A 214 -4.93 2.50 -12.95
C ARG A 214 -4.45 2.68 -11.51
N VAL A 215 -4.57 1.65 -10.68
CA VAL A 215 -4.02 1.67 -9.32
C VAL A 215 -2.52 1.91 -9.36
N TRP A 216 -1.80 1.18 -10.21
CA TRP A 216 -0.34 1.27 -10.34
C TRP A 216 0.13 2.66 -10.76
N TYR A 217 -0.43 3.24 -11.83
CA TYR A 217 -0.02 4.57 -12.31
C TYR A 217 -0.30 5.65 -11.27
N THR A 218 -1.51 5.66 -10.70
CA THR A 218 -1.87 6.62 -9.65
C THR A 218 -0.93 6.50 -8.44
N ALA A 219 -0.68 5.28 -7.97
CA ALA A 219 0.21 5.04 -6.84
C ALA A 219 1.67 5.42 -7.14
N ALA A 220 2.18 5.14 -8.34
CA ALA A 220 3.52 5.51 -8.76
C ALA A 220 3.73 7.04 -8.77
N ILE A 221 2.75 7.78 -9.28
CA ILE A 221 2.81 9.24 -9.29
C ILE A 221 2.71 9.79 -7.86
N ALA A 222 1.75 9.32 -7.07
CA ALA A 222 1.55 9.75 -5.68
C ALA A 222 2.78 9.48 -4.78
N ARG A 223 3.41 8.30 -4.95
CA ARG A 223 4.66 7.97 -4.26
C ARG A 223 5.79 8.92 -4.65
N THR A 224 5.89 9.27 -5.94
CA THR A 224 6.92 10.20 -6.43
C THR A 224 6.73 11.59 -5.84
N ILE A 225 5.49 12.09 -5.81
CA ILE A 225 5.14 13.36 -5.12
C ILE A 225 5.59 13.30 -3.66
N GLY A 226 5.19 12.27 -2.91
CA GLY A 226 5.57 12.13 -1.50
C GLY A 226 7.08 12.07 -1.28
N THR A 227 7.82 11.39 -2.16
CA THR A 227 9.29 11.30 -2.08
C THR A 227 9.96 12.66 -2.28
N LEU A 228 9.47 13.45 -3.24
CA LEU A 228 10.02 14.78 -3.51
C LEU A 228 9.67 15.78 -2.42
N SER A 229 8.43 15.75 -1.91
CA SER A 229 8.01 16.59 -0.77
C SER A 229 8.89 16.37 0.46
N LEU A 230 9.23 15.11 0.76
CA LEU A 230 10.15 14.77 1.85
C LEU A 230 11.57 15.29 1.61
N SER A 231 12.09 15.14 0.39
CA SER A 231 13.41 15.67 0.05
C SER A 231 13.49 17.18 0.24
N LEU A 232 12.42 17.90 -0.09
CA LEU A 232 12.33 19.35 0.11
C LEU A 232 12.25 19.72 1.59
N SER A 233 11.42 19.04 2.39
CA SER A 233 11.29 19.31 3.83
C SER A 233 12.59 19.09 4.59
N TYR A 234 13.33 18.02 4.27
CA TYR A 234 14.63 17.78 4.88
C TYR A 234 15.67 18.82 4.47
N SER A 235 15.65 19.27 3.21
CA SER A 235 16.57 20.31 2.73
C SER A 235 16.36 21.65 3.43
N THR A 236 15.11 22.01 3.76
CA THR A 236 14.79 23.23 4.53
C THR A 236 15.21 23.10 5.99
N SER A 237 15.07 21.92 6.61
CA SER A 237 15.41 21.70 8.02
C SER A 237 16.91 21.72 8.35
N ILE A 238 17.78 21.59 7.35
CA ILE A 238 19.25 21.62 7.53
C ILE A 238 19.79 23.07 7.49
N LEU A 239 18.98 24.02 7.03
CA LEU A 239 19.36 25.43 6.89
C LEU A 239 18.89 26.33 8.05
N ASP A 240 18.16 25.76 9.01
CA ASP A 240 17.73 26.39 10.26
C ASP A 240 18.54 25.84 11.45
#